data_AF-A0A137SKB6-F1
#
_entry.id   AF-A0A137SKB6-F1
#
_cell.length_a   1.000
_cell.length_b   1.000
_cell.length_c   1.000
_cell.angle_alpha   90.00
_cell.angle_beta   90.00
_cell.angle_gamma   90.00
#
_symmetry.space_group_name_H-M   'P 1'
#
loop_
_entity.id
_entity.type
_entity.pdbx_description
1 polymer ?
#
loop_
_entity_poly.entity_id
_entity_poly.type
_entity_poly.pdbx_seq_one_letter_code
_entity_poly.pdbx_strand_id
1 'polypeptide(L)'
;MSSGKPALPCRRVDDKSAKTVTVAVATIALLKPFKGGVLTITADNGKEFAYHEKMTDSLKCDVYFADPYCSWQRGLNENTNGLLRQYWPKSTDFKKVSQSEVQDVIVKLNDRPRKKLNYKTPAKLMAEHMVAIAA
;
A
#
# COMPACT_ATOMS: atom_id res chain seq x y z
N MET A 1 -14.13 8.48 -17.51
CA MET A 1 -13.59 8.51 -16.13
C MET A 1 -13.01 7.14 -15.84
N SER A 2 -11.70 6.96 -16.02
CA SER A 2 -11.04 5.66 -15.88
C SER A 2 -10.99 5.27 -14.42
N SER A 3 -11.79 4.27 -14.03
CA SER A 3 -11.73 3.57 -12.75
C SER A 3 -10.50 2.64 -12.70
N GLY A 4 -9.33 3.17 -13.04
CA GLY A 4 -8.06 2.45 -12.95
C GLY A 4 -7.73 2.20 -11.49
N LYS A 5 -7.54 0.93 -11.11
CA LYS A 5 -7.16 0.55 -9.75
C LYS A 5 -5.81 1.23 -9.41
N PRO A 6 -5.68 1.89 -8.24
CA PRO A 6 -4.47 2.63 -7.90
C PRO A 6 -3.28 1.71 -7.71
N ALA A 7 -2.14 2.02 -8.33
CA ALA A 7 -0.91 1.22 -8.18
C ALA A 7 -0.37 1.22 -6.74
N LEU A 8 -0.48 2.36 -6.06
CA LEU A 8 -0.27 2.50 -4.63
C LEU A 8 -1.65 2.68 -3.97
N PRO A 9 -2.25 1.62 -3.42
CA PRO A 9 -3.45 1.76 -2.63
C PRO A 9 -3.11 2.19 -1.18
N CYS A 10 -3.87 3.11 -0.59
CA CYS A 10 -3.65 3.60 0.78
C CYS A 10 -4.98 3.85 1.51
N ARG A 11 -5.03 3.54 2.80
CA ARG A 11 -6.19 3.74 3.65
C ARG A 11 -5.78 4.27 5.02
N ARG A 12 -6.46 5.32 5.47
CA ARG A 12 -6.42 5.80 6.84
C ARG A 12 -7.10 4.78 7.75
N VAL A 13 -6.43 4.50 8.87
CA VAL A 13 -6.96 3.70 9.98
C VAL A 13 -7.02 4.58 11.22
N ASP A 14 -8.07 4.43 12.01
CA ASP A 14 -8.27 5.25 13.21
C ASP A 14 -7.55 4.68 14.45
N ASP A 15 -7.12 3.42 14.38
CA ASP A 15 -6.34 2.75 15.41
C ASP A 15 -5.30 1.79 14.81
N LYS A 16 -4.30 1.42 15.63
CA LYS A 16 -3.20 0.51 15.26
C LYS A 16 -3.42 -0.94 15.73
N SER A 17 -4.66 -1.32 16.03
CA SER A 17 -4.93 -2.69 16.46
C SER A 17 -4.70 -3.65 15.30
N ALA A 18 -4.19 -4.84 15.62
CA ALA A 18 -4.00 -5.90 14.62
C ALA A 18 -5.30 -6.21 13.87
N LYS A 19 -6.44 -6.14 14.56
CA LYS A 19 -7.76 -6.37 13.95
C LYS A 19 -8.09 -5.33 12.89
N THR A 20 -7.90 -4.04 13.19
CA THR A 20 -8.20 -2.94 12.25
C THR A 20 -7.27 -2.97 11.03
N VAL A 21 -5.96 -3.11 11.27
CA VAL A 21 -4.95 -3.13 10.20
C VAL A 21 -5.09 -4.37 9.34
N THR A 22 -5.21 -5.55 9.96
CA THR A 22 -5.14 -6.83 9.23
C THR A 22 -6.51 -7.32 8.75
N VAL A 23 -7.49 -7.45 9.64
CA VAL A 23 -8.69 -8.29 9.43
C VAL A 23 -9.90 -7.50 8.96
N ALA A 24 -10.14 -6.33 9.55
CA ALA A 24 -11.45 -5.69 9.47
C ALA A 24 -11.60 -4.70 8.30
N VAL A 25 -10.55 -3.95 7.91
CA VAL A 25 -10.79 -2.74 7.10
C VAL A 25 -9.66 -2.36 6.14
N ALA A 26 -8.37 -2.50 6.51
CA ALA A 26 -7.29 -1.97 5.69
C ALA A 26 -6.72 -2.99 4.72
N THR A 27 -5.78 -3.85 5.13
CA THR A 27 -4.91 -4.57 4.17
C THR A 27 -5.65 -5.55 3.26
N ILE A 28 -6.47 -6.46 3.82
CA ILE A 28 -7.19 -7.45 3.00
C ILE A 28 -8.16 -6.76 2.03
N ALA A 29 -8.98 -5.82 2.51
CA ALA A 29 -9.95 -5.13 1.66
C ALA A 29 -9.27 -4.30 0.56
N LEU A 30 -8.14 -3.71 0.88
CA LEU A 30 -7.35 -2.85 0.00
C LEU A 30 -6.58 -3.65 -1.06
N LEU A 31 -6.13 -4.85 -0.73
CA LEU A 31 -5.39 -5.74 -1.66
C LEU A 31 -6.29 -6.73 -2.41
N LYS A 32 -7.54 -6.97 -1.95
CA LYS A 32 -8.49 -7.86 -2.62
C LYS A 32 -8.69 -7.56 -4.13
N PRO A 33 -8.74 -6.29 -4.59
CA PRO A 33 -8.83 -5.98 -6.02
C PRO A 33 -7.62 -6.42 -6.85
N PHE A 34 -6.50 -6.74 -6.20
CA PHE A 34 -5.23 -7.17 -6.78
C PHE A 34 -4.95 -8.66 -6.53
N LYS A 35 -5.94 -9.41 -6.04
CA LYS A 35 -5.81 -10.86 -5.85
C LYS A 35 -5.37 -11.54 -7.15
N GLY A 36 -4.38 -12.43 -7.05
CA GLY A 36 -3.71 -13.06 -8.21
C GLY A 36 -2.49 -12.28 -8.71
N GLY A 37 -2.41 -10.97 -8.49
CA GLY A 37 -1.22 -10.15 -8.77
C GLY A 37 -0.36 -9.86 -7.54
N VAL A 38 -0.88 -10.05 -6.33
CA VAL A 38 -0.10 -10.02 -5.09
C VAL A 38 0.44 -11.43 -4.84
N LEU A 39 1.73 -11.64 -5.13
CA LEU A 39 2.40 -12.93 -4.91
C LEU A 39 2.82 -13.10 -3.45
N THR A 40 3.40 -12.05 -2.88
CA THR A 40 3.91 -12.03 -1.51
C THR A 40 3.69 -10.66 -0.88
N ILE A 41 3.67 -10.62 0.45
CA ILE A 41 3.61 -9.40 1.26
C ILE A 41 4.81 -9.40 2.20
N THR A 42 5.53 -8.28 2.29
CA THR A 42 6.62 -8.10 3.25
C THR A 42 6.26 -7.02 4.25
N ALA A 43 6.16 -7.40 5.53
CA ALA A 43 5.82 -6.50 6.64
C ALA A 43 7.02 -6.30 7.60
N ASP A 44 6.91 -5.31 8.49
CA ASP A 44 7.79 -5.25 9.66
C ASP A 44 7.22 -6.11 10.80
N ASN A 45 8.01 -6.28 11.86
CA ASN A 45 7.61 -7.01 13.07
C ASN A 45 6.62 -6.22 13.95
N GLY A 46 5.85 -5.29 13.36
CA GLY A 46 4.81 -4.54 14.04
C GLY A 46 3.68 -5.46 14.52
N LYS A 47 3.22 -5.26 15.75
CA LYS A 47 2.10 -6.03 16.33
C LYS A 47 0.80 -5.89 15.53
N GLU A 48 0.70 -4.86 14.71
CA GLU A 48 -0.44 -4.62 13.82
C GLU A 48 -0.58 -5.66 12.69
N PHE A 49 0.46 -6.45 12.41
CA PHE A 49 0.45 -7.57 11.47
C PHE A 49 0.31 -8.94 12.13
N ALA A 50 -0.04 -9.01 13.42
CA ALA A 50 -0.16 -10.26 14.17
C ALA A 50 -1.20 -11.26 13.62
N TYR A 51 -2.12 -10.81 12.75
CA TYR A 51 -3.09 -11.69 12.08
C TYR A 51 -2.70 -12.05 10.64
N HIS A 52 -1.40 -12.07 10.31
CA HIS A 52 -0.89 -12.38 8.97
C HIS A 52 -1.44 -13.68 8.36
N GLU A 53 -1.70 -14.71 9.16
CA GLU A 53 -2.33 -15.96 8.70
C GLU A 53 -3.68 -15.71 7.99
N LYS A 54 -4.50 -14.78 8.52
CA LYS A 54 -5.77 -14.40 7.90
C LYS A 54 -5.57 -13.66 6.57
N MET A 55 -4.45 -12.94 6.43
CA MET A 55 -4.08 -12.30 5.15
C MET A 55 -3.73 -13.35 4.13
N THR A 56 -2.88 -14.32 4.50
CA THR A 56 -2.50 -15.46 3.67
C THR A 56 -3.74 -16.22 3.18
N ASP A 57 -4.66 -16.54 4.08
CA ASP A 57 -5.88 -17.27 3.72
C ASP A 57 -6.80 -16.51 2.76
N SER A 58 -6.94 -15.20 2.98
CA SER A 58 -7.88 -14.36 2.21
C SER A 58 -7.34 -13.99 0.84
N LEU A 59 -6.05 -13.59 0.78
CA LEU A 59 -5.39 -13.10 -0.41
C LEU A 59 -4.71 -14.22 -1.22
N LYS A 60 -4.47 -15.39 -0.61
CA LYS A 60 -3.72 -16.51 -1.21
C LYS A 60 -2.30 -16.08 -1.61
N CYS A 61 -1.62 -15.39 -0.71
CA CYS A 61 -0.25 -14.91 -0.88
C CYS A 61 0.56 -15.11 0.40
N ASP A 62 1.86 -15.38 0.28
CA ASP A 62 2.72 -15.57 1.45
C ASP A 62 3.08 -14.24 2.12
N VAL A 63 3.14 -14.23 3.45
CA VAL A 63 3.54 -13.07 4.24
C VAL A 63 4.91 -13.32 4.87
N TYR A 64 5.86 -12.44 4.59
CA TYR A 64 7.20 -12.44 5.13
C TYR A 64 7.41 -11.24 6.05
N PHE A 65 8.30 -11.39 7.02
CA PHE A 65 8.69 -10.33 7.94
C PHE A 65 10.15 -9.96 7.73
N ALA A 66 10.44 -8.67 7.79
CA ALA A 66 11.82 -8.19 7.77
C ALA A 66 12.56 -8.63 9.04
N ASP A 67 13.85 -8.90 8.90
CA ASP A 67 14.72 -9.25 10.02
C ASP A 67 14.77 -8.10 11.05
N PRO A 68 14.90 -8.40 12.34
CA PRO A 68 15.07 -7.38 13.37
C PRO A 68 16.19 -6.42 13.02
N TYR A 69 15.94 -5.11 13.20
CA TYR A 69 16.89 -4.02 12.91
C TYR A 69 17.33 -3.89 11.45
N CYS A 70 16.71 -4.61 10.51
CA CYS A 70 17.07 -4.60 9.09
C CYS A 70 16.16 -3.71 8.25
N SER A 71 16.09 -2.41 8.60
CA SER A 71 15.19 -1.45 7.93
C SER A 71 15.42 -1.32 6.41
N TRP A 72 16.64 -1.61 5.93
CA TRP A 72 16.98 -1.58 4.50
C TRP A 72 16.22 -2.61 3.66
N GLN A 73 15.76 -3.72 4.25
CA GLN A 73 14.92 -4.71 3.57
C GLN A 73 13.57 -4.13 3.11
N ARG A 74 13.21 -2.95 3.63
CA ARG A 74 11.99 -2.21 3.27
C ARG A 74 12.27 -0.83 2.69
N GLY A 75 13.41 -0.63 2.02
CA GLY A 75 13.79 0.68 1.47
C GLY A 75 12.70 1.34 0.60
N LEU A 76 11.89 0.54 -0.12
CA LEU A 76 10.78 1.04 -0.91
C LEU A 76 9.62 1.60 -0.06
N ASN A 77 9.33 0.99 1.09
CA ASN A 77 8.28 1.45 2.01
C ASN A 77 8.65 2.82 2.58
N GLU A 78 9.90 2.97 3.03
CA GLU A 78 10.38 4.25 3.58
C GLU A 78 10.39 5.36 2.52
N ASN A 79 10.85 5.06 1.31
CA ASN A 79 10.78 6.02 0.19
C ASN A 79 9.34 6.43 -0.13
N THR A 80 8.41 5.48 -0.14
CA THR A 80 6.99 5.75 -0.43
C THR A 80 6.32 6.55 0.68
N ASN A 81 6.62 6.24 1.95
CA ASN A 81 6.17 7.02 3.10
C ASN A 81 6.71 8.45 3.05
N GLY A 82 7.97 8.63 2.64
CA GLY A 82 8.57 9.95 2.43
C GLY A 82 7.83 10.76 1.36
N LEU A 83 7.54 10.15 0.20
CA LEU A 83 6.77 10.80 -0.87
C LEU A 83 5.37 11.20 -0.42
N LEU A 84 4.69 10.35 0.36
CA LEU A 84 3.38 10.66 0.91
C LEU A 84 3.45 11.86 1.86
N ARG A 85 4.42 11.87 2.78
CA ARG A 85 4.58 12.93 3.79
C ARG A 85 4.91 14.31 3.19
N GLN A 86 5.44 14.40 1.97
CA GLN A 86 5.74 15.68 1.31
C GLN A 86 4.51 16.56 1.06
N TYR A 87 3.31 15.98 1.07
CA TYR A 87 2.07 16.71 0.80
C TYR A 87 1.49 17.44 2.03
N TRP A 88 2.06 17.21 3.20
CA TRP A 88 1.64 17.87 4.44
C TRP A 88 2.82 18.61 5.10
N PRO A 89 2.58 19.77 5.73
CA PRO A 89 3.60 20.45 6.51
C PRO A 89 4.22 19.54 7.59
N LYS A 90 5.44 19.91 8.02
CA LYS A 90 6.01 19.27 9.21
C LYS A 90 5.09 19.48 10.41
N SER A 91 5.01 18.47 11.27
CA SER A 91 4.16 18.46 12.48
C SER A 91 2.64 18.44 12.22
N THR A 92 2.18 18.10 11.00
CA THR A 92 0.76 17.85 10.76
C THR A 92 0.23 16.72 11.65
N ASP A 93 -0.88 17.00 12.33
CA ASP A 93 -1.65 15.99 13.05
C ASP A 93 -2.46 15.14 12.05
N PHE A 94 -1.92 13.97 11.71
CA PHE A 94 -2.55 13.04 10.78
C PHE A 94 -3.89 12.48 11.26
N LYS A 95 -4.27 12.66 12.54
CA LYS A 95 -5.63 12.33 13.00
C LYS A 95 -6.69 13.25 12.38
N LYS A 96 -6.30 14.45 11.93
CA LYS A 96 -7.19 15.43 11.29
C LYS A 96 -7.24 15.30 9.77
N VAL A 97 -6.31 14.57 9.17
CA VAL A 97 -6.24 14.37 7.71
C VAL A 97 -7.30 13.36 7.28
N SER A 98 -8.29 13.80 6.51
CA SER A 98 -9.39 12.95 6.03
C SER A 98 -8.93 11.88 5.05
N GLN A 99 -9.72 10.81 4.90
CA GLN A 99 -9.46 9.78 3.88
C GLN A 99 -9.51 10.35 2.46
N SER A 100 -10.34 11.36 2.19
CA SER A 100 -10.41 12.05 0.90
C SER A 100 -9.11 12.79 0.59
N GLU A 101 -8.54 13.53 1.55
CA GLU A 101 -7.25 14.19 1.37
C GLU A 101 -6.13 13.18 1.09
N VAL A 102 -6.13 12.04 1.80
CA VAL A 102 -5.19 10.95 1.50
C VAL A 102 -5.39 10.45 0.07
N GLN A 103 -6.63 10.24 -0.36
CA GLN A 103 -6.93 9.73 -1.69
C GLN A 103 -6.49 10.70 -2.80
N ASP A 104 -6.66 12.01 -2.61
CA ASP A 104 -6.22 13.02 -3.57
C ASP A 104 -4.70 13.00 -3.77
N VAL A 105 -3.95 12.83 -2.67
CA VAL A 105 -2.49 12.69 -2.72
C VAL A 105 -2.09 11.38 -3.42
N ILE A 106 -2.80 10.29 -3.15
CA ILE A 106 -2.54 8.99 -3.75
C ILE A 106 -2.78 9.00 -5.26
N VAL A 107 -3.83 9.67 -5.74
CA VAL A 107 -4.06 9.89 -7.17
C VAL A 107 -2.86 10.61 -7.78
N LYS A 108 -2.42 11.73 -7.18
CA LYS A 108 -1.23 12.47 -7.64
C LYS A 108 0.03 11.60 -7.67
N LEU A 109 0.25 10.75 -6.66
CA LEU A 109 1.41 9.86 -6.59
C LEU A 109 1.37 8.71 -7.61
N ASN A 110 0.17 8.24 -7.95
CA ASN A 110 -0.05 7.18 -8.92
C ASN A 110 0.02 7.68 -10.37
N ASP A 111 -0.32 8.95 -10.60
CA ASP A 111 -0.23 9.61 -11.90
C ASP A 111 1.11 10.31 -12.12
N ARG A 112 1.97 10.38 -11.09
CA ARG A 112 3.31 10.98 -11.20
C ARG A 112 4.27 10.05 -11.99
N PRO A 113 4.83 10.50 -13.13
CA PRO A 113 5.89 9.80 -13.84
C PRO A 113 7.09 9.51 -12.93
N ARG A 114 7.62 8.29 -12.97
CA ARG A 114 8.82 7.91 -12.20
C ARG A 114 9.98 7.61 -13.15
N LYS A 115 11.15 8.21 -12.90
CA LYS A 115 12.37 7.94 -13.67
C LYS A 115 12.73 6.45 -13.71
N LYS A 116 12.59 5.75 -12.57
CA LYS A 116 12.81 4.29 -12.45
C LYS A 116 11.85 3.46 -13.32
N LEU A 117 10.72 4.04 -13.73
CA LEU A 117 9.70 3.41 -14.57
C LEU A 117 9.76 3.96 -16.01
N ASN A 118 10.91 4.45 -16.48
CA ASN A 118 11.09 5.08 -17.79
C ASN A 118 10.08 6.22 -18.03
N TYR A 119 9.84 7.04 -16.99
CA TYR A 119 8.86 8.14 -17.00
C TYR A 119 7.41 7.71 -17.27
N LYS A 120 7.08 6.43 -17.12
CA LYS A 120 5.69 5.97 -17.04
C LYS A 120 5.12 6.21 -15.65
N THR A 121 3.79 6.26 -15.58
CA THR A 121 3.06 6.40 -14.31
C THR A 121 2.84 5.04 -13.66
N PRO A 122 2.93 4.94 -12.32
CA PRO A 122 2.56 3.72 -11.60
C PRO A 122 1.16 3.20 -11.98
N ALA A 123 0.16 4.10 -12.06
CA ALA A 123 -1.22 3.73 -12.41
C ALA A 123 -1.31 2.98 -13.74
N LYS A 124 -0.63 3.48 -14.78
CA LYS A 124 -0.61 2.87 -16.10
C LYS A 124 0.02 1.47 -16.06
N LEU A 125 1.21 1.36 -15.46
CA LEU A 125 1.94 0.10 -15.41
C LEU A 125 1.21 -0.96 -14.59
N MET A 126 0.57 -0.56 -13.49
CA MET A 126 -0.23 -1.49 -12.69
C MET A 126 -1.45 -1.98 -13.46
N ALA A 127 -2.15 -1.10 -14.18
CA ALA A 127 -3.29 -1.50 -15.00
C ALA A 127 -2.87 -2.49 -16.09
N GLU A 128 -1.77 -2.21 -16.80
CA GLU A 128 -1.19 -3.13 -17.80
C GLU A 128 -0.83 -4.49 -17.20
N HIS A 129 -0.18 -4.50 -16.03
CA HIS A 129 0.19 -5.72 -15.32
C HIS A 129 -1.02 -6.55 -14.89
N MET A 130 -2.05 -5.91 -14.34
CA MET A 130 -3.27 -6.61 -13.91
C MET A 130 -4.06 -7.19 -15.08
N VAL A 131 -4.04 -6.53 -16.25
CA VAL A 131 -4.64 -7.08 -17.48
C VAL A 131 -3.84 -8.29 -17.94
N ALA A 132 -2.52 -8.23 -17.93
CA ALA A 132 -1.65 -9.34 -18.33
C ALA A 132 -1.80 -10.58 -17.44
N ILE A 133 -2.11 -10.41 -16.15
CA ILE A 133 -2.39 -11.53 -15.22
C ILE A 133 -3.77 -12.14 -15.43
N ALA A 134 -4.73 -11.35 -15.93
CA ALA A 134 -6.10 -11.80 -16.17
C ALA A 134 -6.31 -12.46 -17.54
N ALA A 135 -5.31 -12.37 -18.44
CA ALA A 135 -5.28 -12.96 -19.77
C ALA A 135 -4.68 -14.37 -19.73
#